data_AF-A0A662QAY9-F1
#
_entry.id   AF-A0A662QAY9-F1
#
_cell.length_a   1.000
_cell.length_b   1.000
_cell.length_c   1.000
_cell.angle_alpha   90.00
_cell.angle_beta   90.00
_cell.angle_gamma   90.00
#
_symmetry.space_group_name_H-M   'P 1'
#
loop_
_entity.id
_entity.type
_entity.pdbx_description
1 polymer ?
#
loop_
_entity_poly.entity_id
_entity_poly.type
_entity_poly.pdbx_seq_one_letter_code
_entity_poly.pdbx_strand_id
1 'polypeptide(L)'
;MLRKPTKEELERLYHTQGLSLRKIAKICGCKDHTTVLKWMDQYGISRRSRSEANLANKSPLPASEQSPPEELSPPPGAFCSAKSVAVLGDFHCPFEDRRAIYTACKVLELAKPDIVILNGDLLDCYALSPFDQDPERRKTLKKESDHLVAVGKEIRSALPKESLLVALSGQEDNHLQRIVKFLHRNEALHDWPGIQPWAILRVREYGACYVEGPVFIRKDVLVVSHGEVVRKHSA
;
A
#
# COMPACT_ATOMS: atom_id res chain seq x y z
N MET A 1 15.84 18.36 34.53
CA MET A 1 15.84 17.39 35.64
C MET A 1 15.56 16.01 35.08
N LEU A 2 16.32 15.00 35.48
CA LEU A 2 16.14 13.62 35.01
C LEU A 2 14.96 12.98 35.76
N ARG A 3 13.93 12.53 35.05
CA ARG A 3 12.77 11.83 35.64
C ARG A 3 12.67 10.42 35.05
N LYS A 4 12.79 9.41 35.90
CA LYS A 4 12.54 8.00 35.52
C LYS A 4 11.02 7.75 35.48
N PRO A 5 10.44 7.35 34.34
CA PRO A 5 9.02 7.00 34.23
C PRO A 5 8.72 5.65 34.90
N THR A 6 7.45 5.44 35.28
CA THR A 6 6.98 4.11 35.70
C THR A 6 6.95 3.15 34.51
N LYS A 7 6.77 1.85 34.76
CA LYS A 7 6.64 0.85 33.70
C LYS A 7 5.47 1.17 32.77
N GLU A 8 4.31 1.49 33.35
CA GLU A 8 3.06 1.78 32.63
C GLU A 8 3.19 3.07 31.81
N GLU A 9 3.88 4.08 32.35
CA GLU A 9 4.15 5.32 31.65
C GLU A 9 5.09 5.10 30.46
N LEU A 10 6.14 4.31 30.64
CA LEU A 10 7.09 3.99 29.57
C LEU A 10 6.46 3.12 28.47
N GLU A 11 5.65 2.14 28.86
CA GLU A 11 4.91 1.26 27.95
C GLU A 11 3.87 2.05 27.15
N ARG A 12 3.12 2.95 27.80
CA ARG A 12 2.21 3.86 27.12
C ARG A 12 2.93 4.77 26.12
N LEU A 13 4.05 5.38 26.50
CA LEU A 13 4.80 6.27 25.61
C LEU A 13 5.38 5.52 24.39
N TYR A 14 5.86 4.29 24.58
CA TYR A 14 6.55 3.52 23.54
C TYR A 14 5.60 2.70 22.65
N HIS A 15 4.68 1.94 23.23
CA HIS A 15 3.76 1.05 22.50
C HIS A 15 2.45 1.74 22.14
N THR A 16 1.81 2.45 23.07
CA THR A 16 0.51 3.08 22.81
C THR A 16 0.63 4.36 21.99
N GLN A 17 1.60 5.22 22.32
CA GLN A 17 1.82 6.50 21.64
C GLN A 17 2.87 6.41 20.52
N GLY A 18 3.51 5.25 20.35
CA GLY A 18 4.44 5.00 19.25
C GLY A 18 5.74 5.81 19.25
N LEU A 19 6.04 6.55 20.32
CA LEU A 19 7.18 7.47 20.36
C LEU A 19 8.51 6.73 20.23
N SER A 20 9.47 7.35 19.52
CA SER A 20 10.83 6.82 19.44
C SER A 20 11.55 6.99 20.78
N LEU A 21 12.52 6.11 21.06
CA LEU A 21 13.31 6.15 22.29
C LEU A 21 14.04 7.49 22.48
N ARG A 22 14.40 8.17 21.38
CA ARG A 22 14.97 9.52 21.41
C ARG A 22 13.96 10.58 21.87
N LYS A 23 12.70 10.51 21.40
CA LYS A 23 11.63 11.41 21.87
C LYS A 23 11.33 11.17 23.35
N ILE A 24 11.25 9.91 23.77
CA ILE A 24 11.04 9.54 25.17
C ILE A 24 12.20 10.04 26.04
N ALA A 25 13.46 9.89 25.58
CA ALA A 25 14.63 10.42 26.29
C ALA A 25 14.51 11.93 26.50
N LYS A 26 14.08 12.69 25.48
CA LYS A 26 13.85 14.13 25.59
C LYS A 26 12.75 14.47 26.60
N ILE A 27 11.63 13.75 26.59
CA ILE A 27 10.52 13.92 27.55
C ILE A 27 10.98 13.65 28.99
N CYS A 28 11.77 12.59 29.20
CA CYS A 28 12.30 12.20 30.50
C CYS A 28 13.52 13.03 30.95
N GLY A 29 14.00 13.97 30.12
CA GLY A 29 15.20 14.77 30.40
C GLY A 29 16.49 13.95 30.40
N CYS A 30 16.52 12.80 29.73
CA CYS A 30 17.70 11.97 29.55
C CYS A 30 18.63 12.57 28.49
N LYS A 31 19.94 12.48 28.72
CA LYS A 31 20.94 12.87 27.72
C LYS A 31 20.92 11.96 26.48
N ASP A 32 20.56 10.69 26.66
CA ASP A 32 20.61 9.69 25.61
C ASP A 32 19.52 8.61 25.76
N HIS A 33 19.07 8.08 24.62
CA HIS A 33 18.07 7.01 24.48
C HIS A 33 18.53 5.67 25.06
N THR A 34 19.83 5.47 25.26
CA THR A 34 20.39 4.31 25.97
C THR A 34 19.90 4.21 27.41
N THR A 35 19.58 5.34 28.04
CA THR A 35 18.99 5.36 29.39
C THR A 35 17.58 4.78 29.38
N VAL A 36 16.80 5.10 28.33
CA VAL A 36 15.45 4.59 28.13
C VAL A 36 15.46 3.10 27.80
N LEU A 37 16.44 2.64 27.01
CA LEU A 37 16.65 1.20 26.73
C LEU A 37 16.87 0.40 28.02
N LYS A 38 17.74 0.89 28.91
CA LYS A 38 17.98 0.24 30.21
C LYS A 38 16.71 0.13 31.05
N TRP A 39 15.84 1.14 31.01
CA TRP A 39 14.56 1.09 31.72
C TRP A 39 13.59 0.09 31.10
N MET A 40 13.54 -0.01 29.77
CA MET A 40 12.73 -1.02 29.09
C MET A 40 13.20 -2.43 29.43
N ASP A 41 14.50 -2.67 29.41
CA ASP A 41 15.08 -3.97 29.77
C ASP A 41 14.78 -4.31 31.24
N GLN A 42 14.89 -3.33 32.16
CA GLN A 42 14.56 -3.50 33.58
C GLN A 42 13.07 -3.80 33.82
N TYR A 43 12.18 -3.20 33.02
CA TYR A 43 10.73 -3.39 33.14
C TYR A 43 10.17 -4.56 32.33
N GLY A 44 11.01 -5.22 31.52
CA GLY A 44 10.61 -6.32 30.63
C GLY A 44 9.71 -5.86 29.49
N ILE A 45 9.91 -4.65 28.97
CA ILE A 45 9.11 -4.11 27.86
C ILE A 45 9.72 -4.58 26.53
N SER A 46 8.98 -5.41 25.79
CA SER A 46 9.40 -5.89 24.47
C SER A 46 9.58 -4.74 23.48
N ARG A 47 10.60 -4.86 22.63
CA ARG A 47 10.86 -3.89 21.55
C ARG A 47 9.85 -4.09 20.43
N ARG A 48 9.43 -2.99 19.81
CA ARG A 48 8.62 -3.04 18.58
C ARG A 48 9.42 -3.72 17.46
N SER A 49 8.75 -4.56 16.70
CA SER A 49 9.25 -5.09 15.44
C SER A 49 9.54 -3.97 14.44
N ARG A 50 10.29 -4.27 13.37
CA ARG A 50 10.56 -3.29 12.29
C ARG A 50 9.27 -2.79 11.66
N SER A 51 8.24 -3.64 11.54
CA SER A 51 6.93 -3.24 11.01
C SER A 51 6.21 -2.25 11.94
N GLU A 52 6.10 -2.57 13.23
CA GLU A 52 5.47 -1.71 14.24
C GLU A 52 6.21 -0.38 14.45
N ALA A 53 7.54 -0.38 14.29
CA ALA A 53 8.34 0.84 14.33
C ALA A 53 8.11 1.73 13.10
N ASN A 54 7.87 1.15 11.92
CA ASN A 54 7.59 1.89 10.69
C ASN A 54 6.18 2.50 10.72
N LEU A 55 5.17 1.75 11.18
CA LEU A 55 3.79 2.22 11.35
C LEU A 55 3.72 3.49 12.23
N ALA A 56 4.40 3.49 13.37
CA ALA A 56 4.40 4.62 14.29
C ALA A 56 5.24 5.83 13.83
N ASN A 57 6.12 5.66 12.85
CA ASN A 57 6.93 6.73 12.27
C ASN A 57 6.40 7.21 10.92
N LYS A 58 5.26 6.70 10.43
CA LYS A 58 4.57 7.29 9.28
C LYS A 58 4.16 8.72 9.64
N SER A 59 4.98 9.70 9.29
CA SER A 59 4.44 10.99 8.86
C SER A 59 3.41 10.69 7.76
N PRO A 60 2.32 11.46 7.64
CA PRO A 60 1.41 11.32 6.51
C PRO A 60 2.26 11.29 5.26
N LEU A 61 2.14 10.20 4.49
CA LEU A 61 2.80 10.14 3.21
C LEU A 61 2.24 11.29 2.38
N PRO A 62 3.09 12.02 1.63
CA PRO A 62 2.58 13.11 0.84
C PRO A 62 1.49 12.56 -0.09
N ALA A 63 0.34 13.20 -0.09
CA ALA A 63 -0.68 12.89 -1.07
C ALA A 63 -0.11 13.21 -2.46
N SER A 64 -0.60 12.53 -3.49
CA SER A 64 -0.52 13.11 -4.81
C SER A 64 -1.22 14.48 -4.76
N GLU A 65 -0.58 15.54 -5.27
CA GLU A 65 -1.22 16.86 -5.37
C GLU A 65 -2.34 16.88 -6.42
N GLN A 66 -2.35 15.89 -7.31
CA GLN A 66 -3.37 15.72 -8.33
C GLN A 66 -4.32 14.58 -7.98
N SER A 67 -5.59 14.76 -8.33
CA SER A 67 -6.57 13.68 -8.31
C SER A 67 -6.52 12.91 -9.64
N PRO A 68 -6.83 11.60 -9.64
CA PRO A 68 -6.98 10.85 -10.88
C PRO A 68 -8.09 11.46 -11.76
N PRO A 69 -7.94 11.44 -13.09
CA PRO A 69 -8.99 11.84 -14.02
C PRO A 69 -10.28 11.05 -13.77
N GLU A 70 -11.43 11.74 -13.79
CA GLU A 70 -12.75 11.14 -13.52
C GLU A 70 -13.02 9.94 -14.43
N GLU A 71 -12.55 9.97 -15.68
CA GLU A 71 -12.67 8.89 -16.63
C GLU A 71 -12.17 7.54 -16.08
N LEU A 72 -11.09 7.53 -15.29
CA LEU A 72 -10.53 6.29 -14.74
C LEU A 72 -11.46 5.65 -13.70
N SER A 73 -12.43 6.38 -13.17
CA SER A 73 -13.34 5.92 -12.13
C SER A 73 -14.26 4.79 -12.64
N PRO A 74 -14.71 3.90 -11.75
CA PRO A 74 -15.76 2.94 -12.08
C PRO A 74 -17.11 3.65 -12.30
N PRO A 75 -18.06 3.01 -13.02
CA PRO A 75 -19.40 3.54 -13.16
C PRO A 75 -20.07 3.81 -11.79
N PRO A 76 -20.87 4.88 -11.67
CA PRO A 76 -21.61 5.16 -10.43
C PRO A 76 -22.44 3.95 -9.99
N GLY A 77 -22.33 3.58 -8.71
CA GLY A 77 -23.09 2.48 -8.12
C GLY A 77 -22.62 1.07 -8.52
N ALA A 78 -21.49 0.92 -9.24
CA ALA A 78 -21.00 -0.39 -9.68
C ALA A 78 -20.78 -1.40 -8.53
N PHE A 79 -20.45 -0.92 -7.33
CA PHE A 79 -20.24 -1.78 -6.15
C PHE A 79 -21.52 -2.12 -5.38
N CYS A 80 -22.66 -1.50 -5.70
CA CYS A 80 -23.91 -1.67 -4.95
C CYS A 80 -24.64 -2.97 -5.28
N SER A 81 -24.54 -3.43 -6.53
CA SER A 81 -25.30 -4.57 -7.06
C SER A 81 -24.48 -5.85 -7.25
N ALA A 82 -23.19 -5.81 -6.93
CA ALA A 82 -22.28 -6.95 -7.10
C ALA A 82 -22.76 -8.17 -6.30
N LYS A 83 -22.95 -9.31 -6.98
CA LYS A 83 -23.32 -10.57 -6.35
C LYS A 83 -22.08 -11.32 -5.88
N SER A 84 -21.01 -11.24 -6.67
CA SER A 84 -19.75 -11.95 -6.51
C SER A 84 -18.55 -11.03 -6.77
N VAL A 85 -17.49 -11.20 -5.97
CA VAL A 85 -16.28 -10.39 -6.04
C VAL A 85 -15.08 -11.31 -5.88
N ALA A 86 -14.06 -11.12 -6.70
CA ALA A 86 -12.73 -11.69 -6.48
C ALA A 86 -11.75 -10.56 -6.14
N VAL A 87 -10.84 -10.82 -5.20
CA VAL A 87 -9.79 -9.89 -4.81
C VAL A 87 -8.44 -10.58 -4.99
N LEU A 88 -7.53 -9.93 -5.69
CA LEU A 88 -6.16 -10.36 -5.97
C LEU A 88 -5.23 -9.24 -5.54
N GLY A 89 -4.07 -9.51 -4.95
CA GLY A 89 -3.14 -8.47 -4.49
C GLY A 89 -1.70 -8.93 -4.53
N ASP A 90 -0.78 -8.06 -4.09
CA ASP A 90 0.65 -8.35 -3.91
C ASP A 90 1.33 -8.89 -5.19
N PHE A 91 1.00 -8.28 -6.35
CA PHE A 91 1.57 -8.70 -7.62
C PHE A 91 3.07 -8.38 -7.67
N HIS A 92 3.48 -7.19 -7.23
CA HIS A 92 4.85 -6.69 -7.34
C HIS A 92 5.44 -6.89 -8.75
N CYS A 93 4.70 -6.49 -9.78
CA CYS A 93 5.17 -6.63 -11.15
C CYS A 93 6.55 -5.94 -11.28
N PRO A 94 7.55 -6.60 -11.91
CA PRO A 94 7.48 -7.83 -12.70
C PRO A 94 8.04 -9.07 -11.99
N PHE A 95 7.90 -9.15 -10.67
CA PHE A 95 8.44 -10.24 -9.84
C PHE A 95 7.36 -11.22 -9.36
N GLU A 96 6.15 -11.12 -9.91
CA GLU A 96 5.04 -11.99 -9.54
C GLU A 96 5.31 -13.47 -9.87
N ASP A 97 4.73 -14.38 -9.09
CA ASP A 97 4.74 -15.79 -9.44
C ASP A 97 3.76 -16.05 -10.59
N ARG A 98 4.30 -16.33 -11.78
CA ARG A 98 3.53 -16.63 -12.98
C ARG A 98 2.58 -17.81 -12.83
N ARG A 99 2.88 -18.79 -11.96
CA ARG A 99 1.96 -19.90 -11.67
C ARG A 99 0.77 -19.43 -10.84
N ALA A 100 0.99 -18.53 -9.88
CA ALA A 100 -0.09 -17.94 -9.10
C ALA A 100 -1.04 -17.13 -10.00
N ILE A 101 -0.50 -16.32 -10.92
CA ILE A 101 -1.30 -15.59 -11.92
C ILE A 101 -2.12 -16.56 -12.77
N TYR A 102 -1.49 -17.61 -13.30
CA TYR A 102 -2.18 -18.62 -14.10
C TYR A 102 -3.33 -19.28 -13.33
N THR A 103 -3.07 -19.72 -12.09
CA THR A 103 -4.08 -20.35 -11.23
C THR A 103 -5.21 -19.37 -10.90
N ALA A 104 -4.90 -18.11 -10.60
CA ALA A 104 -5.90 -17.07 -10.37
C ALA A 104 -6.80 -16.91 -11.61
N CYS A 105 -6.21 -16.80 -12.82
CA CYS A 105 -6.97 -16.73 -14.07
C CYS A 105 -7.90 -17.95 -14.25
N LYS A 106 -7.46 -19.16 -13.91
CA LYS A 106 -8.34 -20.35 -13.96
C LYS A 106 -9.49 -20.31 -12.98
N VAL A 107 -9.27 -19.78 -11.78
CA VAL A 107 -10.37 -19.54 -10.83
C VAL A 107 -11.33 -18.49 -11.37
N LEU A 108 -10.83 -17.41 -11.98
CA LEU A 108 -11.67 -16.36 -12.57
C LEU A 108 -12.52 -16.86 -13.75
N GLU A 109 -11.94 -17.68 -14.64
CA GLU A 109 -12.65 -18.31 -15.76
C GLU A 109 -13.84 -19.16 -15.31
N LEU A 110 -13.68 -19.87 -14.17
CA LEU A 110 -14.70 -20.73 -13.58
C LEU A 110 -15.75 -19.93 -12.80
N ALA A 111 -15.29 -19.02 -11.93
CA ALA A 111 -16.15 -18.29 -11.00
C ALA A 111 -16.92 -17.14 -11.66
N LYS A 112 -16.35 -16.53 -12.71
CA LYS A 112 -16.93 -15.41 -13.48
C LYS A 112 -17.51 -14.31 -12.58
N PRO A 113 -16.68 -13.71 -11.69
CA PRO A 113 -17.16 -12.74 -10.73
C PRO A 113 -17.68 -11.45 -11.41
N ASP A 114 -18.64 -10.77 -10.78
CA ASP A 114 -19.14 -9.48 -11.27
C ASP A 114 -18.06 -8.40 -11.17
N ILE A 115 -17.21 -8.48 -10.13
CA ILE A 115 -16.11 -7.53 -9.88
C ILE A 115 -14.83 -8.30 -9.57
N VAL A 116 -13.72 -7.87 -10.16
CA VAL A 116 -12.36 -8.24 -9.77
C VAL A 116 -11.61 -7.01 -9.30
N ILE A 117 -11.05 -7.08 -8.10
CA ILE A 117 -10.25 -6.01 -7.50
C ILE A 117 -8.79 -6.47 -7.45
N LEU A 118 -7.90 -5.69 -8.09
CA LEU A 118 -6.45 -5.77 -7.96
C LEU A 118 -6.03 -4.83 -6.81
N ASN A 119 -5.80 -5.39 -5.63
CA ASN A 119 -5.69 -4.71 -4.34
C ASN A 119 -4.25 -4.30 -3.98
N GLY A 120 -3.80 -3.18 -4.55
CA GLY A 120 -2.52 -2.55 -4.25
C GLY A 120 -1.31 -3.40 -4.62
N ASP A 121 -0.13 -2.82 -4.43
CA ASP A 121 1.18 -3.44 -4.69
C ASP A 121 1.26 -4.06 -6.09
N LEU A 122 0.67 -3.38 -7.07
CA LEU A 122 0.61 -3.86 -8.46
C LEU A 122 1.98 -3.76 -9.14
N LEU A 123 2.74 -2.72 -8.82
CA LEU A 123 4.09 -2.47 -9.30
C LEU A 123 5.07 -2.56 -8.14
N ASP A 124 6.26 -3.11 -8.39
CA ASP A 124 7.30 -3.09 -7.36
C ASP A 124 7.93 -1.68 -7.20
N CYS A 125 7.94 -0.86 -8.25
CA CYS A 125 8.68 0.39 -8.29
C CYS A 125 10.13 0.19 -7.84
N TYR A 126 10.78 -0.88 -8.31
CA TYR A 126 12.10 -1.31 -7.86
C TYR A 126 13.13 -0.21 -8.09
N ALA A 127 13.09 0.42 -9.26
CA ALA A 127 13.98 1.50 -9.67
C ALA A 127 13.94 2.72 -8.73
N LEU A 128 12.84 2.93 -8.02
CA LEU A 128 12.64 4.02 -7.06
C LEU A 128 12.78 3.55 -5.60
N SER A 129 13.16 2.29 -5.38
CA SER A 129 13.37 1.74 -4.05
C SER A 129 14.51 2.48 -3.34
N PRO A 130 14.35 2.85 -2.06
CA PRO A 130 15.44 3.41 -1.25
C PRO A 130 16.43 2.35 -0.75
N PHE A 131 16.14 1.06 -0.97
CA PHE A 131 17.00 -0.06 -0.56
C PHE A 131 18.04 -0.38 -1.63
N ASP A 132 19.09 -1.12 -1.24
CA ASP A 132 20.15 -1.53 -2.16
C ASP A 132 19.57 -2.25 -3.39
N GLN A 133 19.97 -1.76 -4.56
CA GLN A 133 19.53 -2.29 -5.85
C GLN A 133 20.65 -3.10 -6.48
N ASP A 134 20.27 -4.24 -7.04
CA ASP A 134 21.17 -5.03 -7.88
C ASP A 134 21.36 -4.30 -9.24
N PRO A 135 22.59 -3.88 -9.59
CA PRO A 135 22.86 -3.14 -10.83
C PRO A 135 22.56 -3.94 -12.11
N GLU A 136 22.54 -5.28 -12.02
CA GLU A 136 22.17 -6.16 -13.13
C GLU A 136 20.65 -6.24 -13.32
N ARG A 137 19.88 -5.96 -12.26
CA ARG A 137 18.41 -5.91 -12.28
C ARG A 137 17.85 -4.57 -12.72
N ARG A 138 18.62 -3.69 -13.37
CA ARG A 138 18.18 -2.36 -13.81
C ARG A 138 16.98 -2.43 -14.78
N LYS A 139 15.79 -2.47 -14.19
CA LYS A 139 14.48 -2.32 -14.84
C LYS A 139 14.03 -0.88 -14.63
N THR A 140 13.39 -0.32 -15.64
CA THR A 140 12.83 1.04 -15.58
C THR A 140 11.38 0.96 -15.17
N LEU A 141 10.84 2.01 -14.55
CA LEU A 141 9.39 2.10 -14.26
C LEU A 141 8.53 1.81 -15.49
N LYS A 142 8.99 2.25 -16.67
CA LYS A 142 8.32 1.94 -17.93
C LYS A 142 8.22 0.42 -18.17
N LYS A 143 9.31 -0.33 -17.99
CA LYS A 143 9.30 -1.80 -18.17
C LYS A 143 8.39 -2.49 -17.14
N GLU A 144 8.39 -2.02 -15.90
CA GLU A 144 7.50 -2.55 -14.86
C GLU A 144 6.02 -2.28 -15.22
N SER A 145 5.72 -1.06 -15.68
CA SER A 145 4.39 -0.66 -16.16
C SER A 145 3.95 -1.45 -17.41
N ASP A 146 4.82 -1.63 -18.40
CA ASP A 146 4.56 -2.46 -19.59
C ASP A 146 4.22 -3.91 -19.18
N HIS A 147 4.93 -4.43 -18.17
CA HIS A 147 4.69 -5.78 -17.64
C HIS A 147 3.36 -5.88 -16.88
N LEU A 148 3.03 -4.89 -16.04
CA LEU A 148 1.72 -4.82 -15.40
C LEU A 148 0.58 -4.81 -16.43
N VAL A 149 0.73 -4.06 -17.52
CA VAL A 149 -0.28 -4.05 -18.60
C VAL A 149 -0.43 -5.44 -19.23
N ALA A 150 0.66 -6.18 -19.41
CA ALA A 150 0.60 -7.55 -19.93
C ALA A 150 -0.14 -8.50 -18.97
N VAL A 151 0.18 -8.46 -17.67
CA VAL A 151 -0.51 -9.23 -16.63
C VAL A 151 -2.00 -8.82 -16.54
N GLY A 152 -2.29 -7.53 -16.57
CA GLY A 152 -3.65 -7.00 -16.56
C GLY A 152 -4.47 -7.50 -17.76
N LYS A 153 -3.87 -7.56 -18.96
CA LYS A 153 -4.53 -8.12 -20.16
C LYS A 153 -4.81 -9.61 -20.03
N GLU A 154 -3.90 -10.37 -19.43
CA GLU A 154 -4.09 -11.80 -19.13
C GLU A 154 -5.25 -12.02 -18.16
N ILE A 155 -5.33 -11.22 -17.09
CA ILE A 155 -6.47 -11.25 -16.15
C ILE A 155 -7.76 -10.85 -16.87
N ARG A 156 -7.74 -9.78 -17.66
CA ARG A 156 -8.90 -9.29 -18.43
C ARG A 156 -9.45 -10.34 -19.39
N SER A 157 -8.58 -11.16 -20.00
CA SER A 157 -9.01 -12.23 -20.91
C SER A 157 -9.66 -13.43 -20.21
N ALA A 158 -9.41 -13.61 -18.91
CA ALA A 158 -10.06 -14.62 -18.08
C ALA A 158 -11.48 -14.23 -17.64
N LEU A 159 -11.92 -13.00 -17.94
CA LEU A 159 -13.16 -12.41 -17.43
C LEU A 159 -14.23 -12.19 -18.52
N PRO A 160 -15.51 -12.46 -18.22
CA PRO A 160 -16.65 -12.00 -19.04
C PRO A 160 -16.58 -10.49 -19.29
N LYS A 161 -16.97 -10.03 -20.47
CA LYS A 161 -16.89 -8.61 -20.88
C LYS A 161 -17.55 -7.67 -19.87
N GLU A 162 -18.61 -8.14 -19.24
CA GLU A 162 -19.46 -7.42 -18.29
C GLU A 162 -18.82 -7.31 -16.89
N SER A 163 -17.86 -8.17 -16.55
CA SER A 163 -17.15 -8.10 -15.28
C SER A 163 -16.33 -6.82 -15.18
N LEU A 164 -16.50 -6.10 -14.07
CA LEU A 164 -15.73 -4.91 -13.77
C LEU A 164 -14.34 -5.30 -13.23
N LEU A 165 -13.29 -4.75 -13.82
CA LEU A 165 -11.93 -4.88 -13.30
C LEU A 165 -11.51 -3.55 -12.67
N VAL A 166 -11.02 -3.60 -11.43
CA VAL A 166 -10.66 -2.41 -10.65
C VAL A 166 -9.24 -2.56 -10.13
N ALA A 167 -8.37 -1.60 -10.43
CA ALA A 167 -7.12 -1.40 -9.73
C ALA A 167 -7.38 -0.50 -8.51
N LEU A 168 -7.22 -1.08 -7.32
CA LEU A 168 -7.37 -0.39 -6.06
C LEU A 168 -5.98 -0.02 -5.54
N SER A 169 -5.73 1.26 -5.31
CA SER A 169 -4.49 1.71 -4.69
C SER A 169 -4.75 3.00 -3.89
N GLY A 170 -3.70 3.66 -3.42
CA GLY A 170 -3.82 4.92 -2.70
C GLY A 170 -2.62 5.20 -1.82
N GLN A 171 -2.84 6.01 -0.77
CA GLN A 171 -1.77 6.45 0.12
C GLN A 171 -1.12 5.32 0.93
N GLU A 172 -1.82 4.20 1.10
CA GLU A 172 -1.30 3.05 1.83
C GLU A 172 -0.39 2.15 0.97
N ASP A 173 -0.39 2.30 -0.36
CA ASP A 173 0.45 1.54 -1.29
C ASP A 173 1.89 2.04 -1.23
N ASN A 174 2.72 1.35 -0.44
CA ASN A 174 4.10 1.77 -0.18
C ASN A 174 4.97 1.72 -1.44
N HIS A 175 4.60 0.96 -2.47
CA HIS A 175 5.34 0.88 -3.73
C HIS A 175 5.03 2.08 -4.64
N LEU A 176 3.76 2.40 -4.89
CA LEU A 176 3.38 3.60 -5.64
C LEU A 176 3.76 4.89 -4.90
N GLN A 177 3.79 4.87 -3.56
CA GLN A 177 4.29 5.99 -2.77
C GLN A 177 5.78 6.31 -3.01
N ARG A 178 6.56 5.39 -3.59
CA ARG A 178 7.92 5.68 -4.06
C ARG A 178 7.89 6.67 -5.23
N ILE A 179 6.90 6.57 -6.11
CA ILE A 179 6.67 7.53 -7.20
C ILE A 179 6.36 8.90 -6.62
N VAL A 180 5.41 8.98 -5.69
CA VAL A 180 5.04 10.26 -5.07
C VAL A 180 6.25 10.92 -4.40
N LYS A 181 7.04 10.16 -3.63
CA LYS A 181 8.30 10.66 -3.03
C LYS A 181 9.33 11.11 -4.05
N PHE A 182 9.43 10.42 -5.19
CA PHE A 182 10.30 10.81 -6.28
C PHE A 182 9.86 12.16 -6.87
N LEU A 183 8.57 12.34 -7.15
CA LEU A 183 8.02 13.59 -7.69
C LEU A 183 8.25 14.78 -6.76
N HIS A 184 8.04 14.60 -5.45
CA HIS A 184 8.32 15.66 -4.46
C HIS A 184 9.79 16.08 -4.39
N ARG A 185 10.72 15.18 -4.72
CA ARG A 185 12.17 15.49 -4.76
C ARG A 185 12.59 16.15 -6.07
N ASN A 186 11.74 16.08 -7.10
CA ASN A 186 12.00 16.59 -8.43
C ASN A 186 10.96 17.66 -8.76
N GLU A 187 11.20 18.88 -8.29
CA GLU A 187 10.27 20.02 -8.43
C GLU A 187 9.77 20.22 -9.87
N ALA A 188 10.63 20.05 -10.87
CA ALA A 188 10.25 20.18 -12.29
C ALA A 188 9.23 19.13 -12.78
N LEU A 189 8.96 18.08 -12.00
CA LEU A 189 8.09 16.96 -12.36
C LEU A 189 6.92 16.78 -11.39
N HIS A 190 6.83 17.54 -10.30
CA HIS A 190 5.88 17.29 -9.22
C HIS A 190 4.42 17.25 -9.70
N ASP A 191 4.09 18.10 -10.68
CA ASP A 191 2.77 18.27 -11.28
C ASP A 191 2.66 17.65 -12.69
N TRP A 192 3.59 16.79 -13.10
CA TRP A 192 3.51 16.17 -14.43
C TRP A 192 2.44 15.06 -14.45
N PRO A 193 1.34 15.16 -15.23
CA PRO A 193 0.24 14.20 -15.15
C PRO A 193 0.62 12.78 -15.61
N GLY A 194 1.52 12.67 -16.58
CA GLY A 194 1.90 11.39 -17.19
C GLY A 194 2.77 10.46 -16.33
N ILE A 195 3.17 10.88 -15.13
CA ILE A 195 4.01 10.10 -14.21
C ILE A 195 3.37 9.92 -12.83
N GLN A 196 2.14 10.41 -12.65
CA GLN A 196 1.39 10.23 -11.41
C GLN A 196 1.08 8.74 -11.17
N PRO A 197 0.84 8.30 -9.91
CA PRO A 197 0.59 6.90 -9.58
C PRO A 197 -0.45 6.21 -10.47
N TRP A 198 -1.64 6.81 -10.65
CA TRP A 198 -2.69 6.26 -11.52
C TRP A 198 -2.29 6.20 -13.00
N ALA A 199 -1.48 7.16 -13.45
CA ALA A 199 -1.05 7.24 -14.85
C ALA A 199 -0.08 6.10 -15.18
N ILE A 200 0.84 5.78 -14.26
CA ILE A 200 1.83 4.70 -14.44
C ILE A 200 1.17 3.31 -14.42
N LEU A 201 0.04 3.15 -13.72
CA LEU A 201 -0.72 1.90 -13.72
C LEU A 201 -1.41 1.59 -15.06
N ARG A 202 -1.66 2.61 -15.90
CA ARG A 202 -2.23 2.47 -17.26
C ARG A 202 -3.47 1.57 -17.33
N VAL A 203 -4.35 1.69 -16.32
CA VAL A 203 -5.50 0.81 -16.09
C VAL A 203 -6.40 0.60 -17.32
N ARG A 204 -6.52 1.64 -18.16
CA ARG A 204 -7.31 1.61 -19.39
C ARG A 204 -6.82 0.58 -20.41
N GLU A 205 -5.52 0.33 -20.48
CA GLU A 205 -4.95 -0.55 -21.51
C GLU A 205 -5.30 -2.02 -21.31
N TYR A 206 -5.78 -2.39 -20.13
CA TYR A 206 -6.32 -3.71 -19.82
C TYR A 206 -7.78 -3.64 -19.37
N GLY A 207 -8.49 -2.55 -19.70
CA GLY A 207 -9.93 -2.43 -19.46
C GLY A 207 -10.32 -2.36 -17.99
N ALA A 208 -9.44 -1.83 -17.14
CA ALA A 208 -9.71 -1.61 -15.73
C ALA A 208 -10.05 -0.14 -15.42
N CYS A 209 -10.72 0.05 -14.30
CA CYS A 209 -10.89 1.33 -13.62
C CYS A 209 -9.87 1.48 -12.49
N TYR A 210 -9.66 2.70 -12.03
CA TYR A 210 -8.84 3.03 -10.86
C TYR A 210 -9.72 3.54 -9.73
N VAL A 211 -9.41 3.12 -8.50
CA VAL A 211 -10.06 3.63 -7.28
C VAL A 211 -8.99 3.92 -6.24
N GLU A 212 -9.12 5.08 -5.58
CA GLU A 212 -8.31 5.45 -4.42
C GLU A 212 -9.03 5.16 -3.11
N GLY A 213 -8.34 4.47 -2.20
CA GLY A 213 -8.83 4.24 -0.83
C GLY A 213 -9.61 2.94 -0.66
N PRO A 214 -10.45 2.80 0.38
CA PRO A 214 -11.25 1.59 0.55
C PRO A 214 -12.44 1.52 -0.41
N VAL A 215 -12.70 0.34 -0.97
CA VAL A 215 -13.92 0.03 -1.73
C VAL A 215 -14.93 -0.65 -0.81
N PHE A 216 -16.14 -0.10 -0.78
CA PHE A 216 -17.27 -0.62 -0.03
C PHE A 216 -18.24 -1.34 -0.96
N ILE A 217 -18.47 -2.63 -0.71
CA ILE A 217 -19.28 -3.48 -1.57
C ILE A 217 -20.60 -3.81 -0.86
N ARG A 218 -21.72 -3.65 -1.58
CA ARG A 218 -23.09 -3.86 -1.07
C ARG A 218 -23.38 -3.12 0.25
N LYS A 219 -23.12 -1.80 0.30
CA LYS A 219 -23.35 -0.97 1.51
C LYS A 219 -22.64 -1.56 2.74
N ASP A 220 -21.33 -1.73 2.61
CA ASP A 220 -20.39 -2.09 3.69
C ASP A 220 -20.40 -3.57 4.15
N VAL A 221 -21.09 -4.47 3.42
CA VAL A 221 -21.02 -5.92 3.69
C VAL A 221 -19.59 -6.45 3.54
N LEU A 222 -18.86 -5.96 2.55
CA LEU A 222 -17.43 -6.23 2.36
C LEU A 222 -16.70 -4.92 2.12
N VAL A 223 -15.66 -4.68 2.91
CA VAL A 223 -14.74 -3.55 2.73
C VAL A 223 -13.42 -4.10 2.27
N VAL A 224 -12.93 -3.60 1.13
CA VAL A 224 -11.62 -3.95 0.59
C VAL A 224 -10.73 -2.72 0.68
N SER A 225 -9.58 -2.86 1.33
CA SER A 225 -8.58 -1.81 1.44
C SER A 225 -7.19 -2.41 1.27
N HIS A 226 -6.24 -1.57 0.85
CA HIS A 226 -4.82 -1.91 0.88
C HIS A 226 -4.19 -1.37 2.18
N GLY A 227 -3.45 -2.22 2.90
CA GLY A 227 -2.86 -1.93 4.21
C GLY A 227 -3.39 -2.80 5.35
N GLU A 228 -2.84 -2.63 6.56
CA GLU A 228 -3.27 -3.38 7.75
C GLU A 228 -4.46 -2.70 8.44
N VAL A 229 -5.64 -3.32 8.40
CA VAL A 229 -6.72 -2.97 9.33
C VAL A 229 -6.58 -3.85 10.57
N VAL A 230 -5.78 -3.39 11.54
CA VAL A 230 -5.71 -4.03 12.87
C VAL A 230 -6.93 -3.61 13.69
N ARG A 231 -7.99 -4.42 13.69
CA ARG A 231 -9.06 -4.26 14.69
C ARG A 231 -8.56 -4.83 16.02
N LYS A 232 -8.37 -3.96 17.01
CA LYS A 232 -7.97 -4.35 18.37
C LYS A 232 -9.01 -5.23 19.09
N HIS A 233 -10.25 -5.18 18.61
CA HIS A 233 -11.36 -6.03 19.06
C HIS A 233 -12.14 -6.51 17.83
N SER A 234 -11.97 -7.79 17.48
CA SER A 234 -12.96 -8.50 16.68
C SER A 234 -14.12 -8.84 17.62
N ALA A 235 -15.31 -8.30 17.34
CA ALA A 235 -16.54 -8.78 17.95
C ALA A 235 -16.97 -10.09 17.28
#